data_AF-X1UWJ8-F1
#
_entry.id   AF-X1UWJ8-F1
#
_cell.length_a   1.000
_cell.length_b   1.000
_cell.length_c   1.000
_cell.angle_alpha   90.00
_cell.angle_beta   90.00
_cell.angle_gamma   90.00
#
_symmetry.space_group_name_H-M   'P 1'
#
loop_
_entity.id
_entity.type
_entity.pdbx_description
1 polymer ?
#
loop_
_entity_poly.entity_id
_entity_poly.type
_entity_poly.pdbx_seq_one_letter_code
_entity_poly.pdbx_strand_id
1 'polypeptide(L)'
;DEVNREIEQQLKKLERRAIAEESLNSRGMIAVVANVDEAIELANLYAPEHLCLMVDEAASYVDKVANAGCIFVGEKSSVVFGDYVAGPSHVLPTGGTARFSSPLNITDF
;
A
#
# COMPACT_ATOMS: atom_id res chain seq x y z
N ASP A 1 -17.59 -2.00 -4.72
CA ASP A 1 -18.72 -2.12 -3.78
C ASP A 1 -18.40 -2.95 -2.54
N GLU A 2 -17.94 -4.20 -2.68
CA GLU A 2 -17.65 -5.06 -1.51
C GLU A 2 -16.59 -4.47 -0.57
N VAL A 3 -15.52 -3.88 -1.11
CA VAL A 3 -14.48 -3.18 -0.33
C VAL A 3 -15.09 -2.06 0.53
N ASN A 4 -15.98 -1.23 -0.03
CA ASN A 4 -16.64 -0.16 0.73
C ASN A 4 -17.51 -0.73 1.86
N ARG A 5 -18.26 -1.80 1.57
CA ARG A 5 -19.07 -2.47 2.59
C ARG A 5 -18.22 -2.99 3.75
N GLU A 6 -17.07 -3.61 3.45
CA GLU A 6 -16.16 -4.09 4.49
C GLU A 6 -15.52 -2.95 5.27
N ILE A 7 -15.12 -1.85 4.62
CA ILE A 7 -14.64 -0.64 5.29
C ILE A 7 -15.68 -0.14 6.31
N GLU A 8 -16.94 0.00 5.90
CA GLU A 8 -18.02 0.45 6.79
C GLU A 8 -18.25 -0.49 7.98
N GLN A 9 -18.14 -1.80 7.77
CA GLN A 9 -18.31 -2.79 8.84
C GLN A 9 -17.13 -2.82 9.81
N GLN A 10 -15.91 -2.69 9.29
CA GLN A 10 -14.70 -2.74 10.12
C GLN A 10 -14.51 -1.45 10.92
N LEU A 11 -14.80 -0.28 10.33
CA LEU A 11 -14.73 1.01 11.03
C LEU A 11 -15.54 1.03 12.32
N LYS A 12 -16.73 0.41 12.34
CA LYS A 12 -17.59 0.34 13.52
C LYS A 12 -16.95 -0.39 14.71
N LYS A 13 -15.94 -1.22 14.46
CA LYS A 13 -15.27 -2.06 15.47
C LYS A 13 -13.98 -1.43 16.00
N LEU A 14 -13.48 -0.36 15.38
CA LEU A 14 -12.20 0.24 15.77
C LEU A 14 -12.35 1.16 16.99
N GLU A 15 -11.50 0.98 18.00
CA GLU A 15 -11.40 1.89 19.14
C GLU A 15 -11.04 3.32 18.69
N ARG A 16 -10.18 3.44 17.67
CA ARG A 16 -9.74 4.72 17.08
C ARG A 16 -10.49 5.09 15.81
N ARG A 17 -11.78 4.75 15.73
CA ARG A 17 -12.63 4.97 14.55
C ARG A 17 -12.56 6.39 13.99
N ALA A 18 -12.63 7.42 14.84
CA ALA A 18 -12.66 8.81 14.40
C ALA A 18 -11.44 9.20 13.54
N ILE A 19 -10.25 8.72 13.92
CA ILE A 19 -8.99 8.98 13.18
C ILE A 19 -9.03 8.27 11.82
N ALA A 20 -9.48 7.00 11.80
CA ALA A 20 -9.58 6.23 10.57
C ALA A 20 -10.61 6.83 9.59
N GLU A 21 -11.76 7.28 10.10
CA GLU A 21 -12.80 7.95 9.30
C GLU A 21 -12.31 9.28 8.72
N GLU A 22 -11.63 10.11 9.50
CA GLU A 22 -11.06 11.37 9.00
C GLU A 22 -10.05 11.12 7.86
N SER A 23 -9.16 10.13 8.03
CA SER A 23 -8.20 9.74 7.00
C SER A 23 -8.89 9.27 5.71
N LEU A 24 -9.89 8.39 5.83
CA LEU A 24 -10.66 7.90 4.68
C LEU A 24 -11.44 9.01 3.98
N ASN A 25 -12.07 9.91 4.73
CA ASN A 25 -12.85 11.02 4.16
C ASN A 25 -11.97 12.05 3.44
N SER A 26 -10.75 12.29 3.95
CA SER A 26 -9.85 13.31 3.41
C SER A 26 -8.95 12.81 2.29
N ARG A 27 -8.58 11.52 2.30
CA ARG A 27 -7.57 10.94 1.40
C ARG A 27 -7.96 9.60 0.77
N GLY A 28 -9.02 8.95 1.23
CA GLY A 28 -9.48 7.66 0.71
C GLY A 28 -10.01 7.80 -0.73
N MET A 29 -9.63 6.86 -1.59
CA MET A 29 -10.07 6.81 -2.98
C MET A 29 -10.16 5.38 -3.47
N ILE A 30 -11.13 5.10 -4.34
CA ILE A 30 -11.19 3.87 -5.15
C ILE A 30 -11.06 4.28 -6.60
N ALA A 31 -10.04 3.75 -7.27
CA ALA A 31 -9.90 3.85 -8.71
C ALA A 31 -10.32 2.52 -9.35
N VAL A 32 -11.28 2.56 -10.27
CA VAL A 32 -11.67 1.41 -11.08
C VAL A 32 -10.93 1.51 -12.40
N VAL A 33 -10.16 0.48 -12.72
CA VAL A 33 -9.33 0.37 -13.93
C VAL A 33 -9.73 -0.85 -14.73
N ALA A 34 -9.32 -0.93 -15.98
CA ALA A 34 -9.69 -2.01 -16.90
C ALA A 34 -9.00 -3.34 -16.56
N ASN A 35 -7.77 -3.31 -16.03
CA ASN A 35 -6.97 -4.49 -15.72
C ASN A 35 -5.82 -4.20 -14.74
N VAL A 36 -5.08 -5.25 -14.36
CA VAL A 36 -3.98 -5.18 -13.39
C VAL A 36 -2.80 -4.35 -13.91
N ASP A 37 -2.50 -4.40 -15.21
CA ASP A 37 -1.40 -3.61 -15.77
C ASP A 37 -1.67 -2.11 -15.65
N GLU A 38 -2.90 -1.66 -15.94
CA GLU A 38 -3.32 -0.27 -15.71
C GLU A 38 -3.28 0.11 -14.22
N ALA A 39 -3.62 -0.83 -13.31
CA ALA A 39 -3.48 -0.61 -11.87
C ALA A 39 -2.01 -0.37 -11.45
N ILE A 40 -1.08 -1.12 -12.04
CA ILE A 40 0.36 -0.98 -11.78
C ILE A 40 0.90 0.31 -12.37
N GLU A 41 0.46 0.71 -13.57
CA GLU A 41 0.79 2.01 -14.15
C GLU A 41 0.34 3.16 -13.23
N LEU A 42 -0.89 3.08 -12.72
CA LEU A 42 -1.40 4.05 -11.76
C LEU A 42 -0.57 4.06 -10.46
N ALA A 43 -0.21 2.88 -9.92
CA ALA A 43 0.63 2.77 -8.73
C ALA A 43 2.02 3.39 -8.96
N ASN A 44 2.64 3.16 -10.13
CA ASN A 44 3.93 3.74 -10.51
C ASN A 44 3.85 5.27 -10.66
N LEU A 45 2.71 5.81 -11.11
CA LEU A 45 2.44 7.25 -11.15
C LEU A 45 2.14 7.82 -9.76
N TYR A 46 1.58 7.04 -8.85
CA TYR A 46 1.32 7.50 -7.49
C TYR A 46 2.57 7.45 -6.61
N ALA A 47 3.45 6.47 -6.83
CA ALA A 47 4.66 6.20 -6.05
C ALA A 47 4.37 6.06 -4.54
N PRO A 48 3.57 5.03 -4.15
CA PRO A 48 3.13 4.84 -2.77
C PRO A 48 4.29 4.51 -1.83
N GLU A 49 4.10 4.86 -0.55
CA GLU A 49 4.94 4.37 0.55
C GLU A 49 4.84 2.84 0.67
N HIS A 50 3.62 2.32 0.77
CA HIS A 50 3.31 0.89 0.85
C HIS A 50 2.42 0.48 -0.34
N LEU A 51 2.84 -0.51 -1.13
CA LEU A 51 2.06 -1.10 -2.22
C LEU A 51 1.66 -2.55 -1.87
N CYS A 52 0.37 -2.85 -1.85
CA CYS A 52 -0.14 -4.21 -1.65
C CYS A 52 -0.64 -4.80 -2.97
N LEU A 53 0.00 -5.88 -3.43
CA LEU A 53 -0.41 -6.63 -4.62
C LEU A 53 -1.33 -7.79 -4.19
N MET A 54 -2.63 -7.50 -4.13
CA MET A 54 -3.69 -8.43 -3.74
C MET A 54 -4.40 -9.00 -4.98
N VAL A 55 -3.63 -9.62 -5.86
CA VAL A 55 -4.08 -10.19 -7.14
C VAL A 55 -3.57 -11.62 -7.32
N ASP A 56 -4.20 -12.39 -8.20
CA ASP A 56 -3.68 -13.69 -8.60
C ASP A 56 -2.30 -13.57 -9.25
N GLU A 57 -1.42 -14.53 -9.01
CA GLU A 57 -0.04 -14.53 -9.50
C GLU A 57 0.74 -13.23 -9.17
N ALA A 58 0.48 -12.61 -8.00
CA ALA A 58 1.05 -11.33 -7.58
C ALA A 58 2.58 -11.21 -7.78
N ALA A 59 3.33 -12.29 -7.56
CA ALA A 59 4.77 -12.33 -7.73
C ALA A 59 5.21 -12.01 -9.18
N SER A 60 4.41 -12.37 -10.18
CA SER A 60 4.70 -12.10 -11.60
C SER A 60 4.64 -10.62 -11.98
N TYR A 61 4.06 -9.78 -11.11
CA TYR A 61 3.90 -8.34 -11.35
C TYR A 61 4.96 -7.49 -10.65
N VAL A 62 5.77 -8.07 -9.75
CA VAL A 62 6.75 -7.31 -8.95
C VAL A 62 7.73 -6.54 -9.84
N ASP A 63 8.22 -7.16 -10.91
CA ASP A 63 9.18 -6.54 -11.85
C ASP A 63 8.58 -5.37 -12.65
N LYS A 64 7.25 -5.21 -12.67
CA LYS A 64 6.56 -4.08 -13.32
C LYS A 64 6.41 -2.87 -12.39
N VAL A 65 6.67 -3.02 -11.09
CA VAL A 65 6.61 -1.92 -10.12
C VAL A 65 7.93 -1.16 -10.15
N ALA A 66 7.90 0.08 -10.63
CA ALA A 66 9.04 0.97 -10.70
C ALA A 66 9.17 1.87 -9.46
N ASN A 67 8.05 2.31 -8.87
CA ASN A 67 8.05 3.27 -7.76
C ASN A 67 7.16 2.80 -6.61
N ALA A 68 7.78 2.29 -5.54
CA ALA A 68 7.13 2.01 -4.25
C ALA A 68 8.18 2.00 -3.13
N GLY A 69 7.81 2.41 -1.91
CA GLY A 69 8.69 2.29 -0.75
C GLY A 69 8.86 0.82 -0.33
N CYS A 70 7.75 0.11 -0.15
CA CYS A 70 7.73 -1.32 0.17
C CYS A 70 6.59 -2.03 -0.58
N ILE A 71 6.86 -3.24 -1.08
CA ILE A 71 5.90 -4.06 -1.84
C ILE A 71 5.51 -5.29 -1.01
N PHE A 72 4.21 -5.48 -0.81
CA PHE A 72 3.63 -6.64 -0.16
C PHE A 72 2.96 -7.53 -1.21
N VAL A 73 3.38 -8.79 -1.28
CA VAL A 73 3.07 -9.68 -2.41
C VAL A 73 2.13 -10.80 -1.98
N GLY A 74 0.87 -10.72 -2.41
CA GLY A 74 -0.14 -11.74 -2.18
C GLY A 74 -0.92 -11.59 -0.87
N GLU A 75 -1.99 -12.39 -0.74
CA GLU A 75 -3.04 -12.20 0.28
C GLU A 75 -2.55 -12.25 1.73
N LYS A 76 -1.47 -13.00 1.99
CA LYS A 76 -0.96 -13.24 3.34
C LYS A 76 0.09 -12.21 3.79
N SER A 77 0.39 -11.23 2.95
CA SER A 77 1.40 -10.20 3.22
C SER A 77 0.74 -8.89 3.64
N SER A 78 0.22 -8.84 4.87
CA SER A 78 -0.35 -7.58 5.39
C SER A 78 0.76 -6.57 5.75
N VAL A 79 0.45 -5.28 5.62
CA VAL A 79 1.37 -4.17 5.96
C VAL A 79 1.88 -4.28 7.40
N VAL A 80 1.00 -4.65 8.32
CA VAL A 80 1.29 -4.84 9.74
C VAL A 80 2.44 -5.83 9.98
N PHE A 81 2.60 -6.87 9.15
CA PHE A 81 3.76 -7.76 9.29
C PHE A 81 5.07 -7.03 8.95
N GLY A 82 5.07 -6.19 7.93
CA GLY A 82 6.20 -5.33 7.55
C GLY A 82 6.56 -4.33 8.64
N ASP A 83 5.55 -3.72 9.27
CA ASP A 83 5.74 -2.71 10.31
C ASP A 83 6.45 -3.25 11.55
N TYR A 84 6.35 -4.56 11.83
CA TYR A 84 6.76 -5.12 13.11
C TYR A 84 7.77 -6.25 13.04
N VAL A 85 7.61 -7.23 12.15
CA VAL A 85 8.31 -8.53 12.31
C VAL A 85 8.96 -9.08 11.04
N ALA A 86 8.57 -8.62 9.85
CA ALA A 86 9.06 -9.20 8.60
C ALA A 86 10.56 -8.93 8.36
N GLY A 87 11.11 -7.86 8.94
CA GLY A 87 12.53 -7.51 8.86
C GLY A 87 12.87 -6.21 8.10
N PRO A 88 12.21 -5.87 6.97
CA PRO A 88 12.44 -4.58 6.31
C PRO A 88 12.19 -3.39 7.24
N SER A 89 12.90 -2.29 7.00
CA SER A 89 12.63 -1.04 7.72
C SER A 89 11.23 -0.51 7.37
N HIS A 90 10.48 -0.09 8.38
CA HIS A 90 9.22 0.62 8.20
C HIS A 90 9.41 2.14 8.04
N VAL A 91 10.66 2.64 8.02
CA VAL A 91 10.95 4.04 7.72
C VAL A 91 11.08 4.16 6.20
N LEU A 92 9.98 4.57 5.57
CA LEU A 92 9.81 4.54 4.12
C LEU A 92 9.61 5.95 3.53
N PRO A 93 9.91 6.14 2.23
CA PRO A 93 9.60 7.37 1.53
C PRO A 93 8.09 7.56 1.35
N THR A 94 7.55 8.70 1.79
CA THR A 94 6.12 9.04 1.74
C THR A 94 5.82 10.18 0.76
N GLY A 95 4.55 10.48 0.48
CA GLY A 95 4.17 11.65 -0.33
C GLY A 95 4.71 11.64 -1.77
N GLY A 96 4.87 10.46 -2.38
CA GLY A 96 5.39 10.30 -3.74
C GLY A 96 6.91 10.31 -3.86
N THR A 97 7.64 10.39 -2.74
CA THR A 97 9.11 10.44 -2.74
C THR A 97 9.78 9.10 -3.08
N ALA A 98 9.01 7.99 -3.13
CA ALA A 98 9.51 6.69 -3.59
C ALA A 98 10.04 6.69 -5.05
N ARG A 99 9.81 7.78 -5.80
CA ARG A 99 10.40 8.01 -7.13
C ARG A 99 11.91 8.27 -7.12
N PHE A 100 12.45 8.73 -5.99
CA PHE A 100 13.84 9.17 -5.89
C PHE A 100 14.49 8.90 -4.53
N SER A 101 13.75 8.32 -3.58
CA SER A 101 14.22 7.96 -2.25
C SER A 101 14.01 6.47 -1.99
N SER A 102 14.84 5.90 -1.12
CA SER A 102 14.79 4.49 -0.73
C SER A 102 14.33 4.33 0.72
N PRO A 103 13.86 3.14 1.12
CA PRO A 103 13.71 2.77 2.52
C PRO A 103 15.00 3.00 3.32
N LEU A 104 14.85 3.41 4.58
CA LEU A 104 15.99 3.52 5.50
C LEU A 104 16.72 2.17 5.59
N ASN A 105 18.02 2.19 5.39
CA ASN A 105 18.86 1.00 5.44
C ASN A 105 20.28 1.35 5.94
N ILE A 106 21.19 0.37 5.94
CA ILE A 106 22.53 0.53 6.50
C ILE A 106 23.38 1.59 5.78
N THR A 107 23.08 1.92 4.51
CA THR A 107 23.86 2.92 3.76
C THR A 107 23.53 4.36 4.16
N ASP A 108 22.48 4.57 4.96
CA ASP A 108 22.09 5.90 5.44
C ASP A 108 22.89 6.36 6.68
N PHE A 109 23.76 5.49 7.23
CA PHE A 109 24.58 5.70 8.42
C PHE A 109 26.07 5.54 8.11
#